data_AF-A0A7Y5J2B4-F1
#
_entry.id   AF-A0A7Y5J2B4-F1
#
_cell.length_a   1.000
_cell.length_b   1.000
_cell.length_c   1.000
_cell.angle_alpha   90.00
_cell.angle_beta   90.00
_cell.angle_gamma   90.00
#
_symmetry.space_group_name_H-M   'P 1'
#
loop_
_entity.id
_entity.type
_entity.pdbx_description
1 polymer ?
#
loop_
_entity_poly.entity_id
_entity_poly.type
_entity_poly.pdbx_seq_one_letter_code
_entity_poly.pdbx_strand_id
1 'polypeptide(L)'
;MTKIDLIILNLEEIRRRSVILWKNLPEESYFWKPDKNAMSAIEMIRHVVSADYGWNIIVKTGGDLSGYKLPWDGQPYRIVEDEIDFAQPYRQEFLNTIRQFSETDLTTKQIIHPGTGTIRKLGDYLLRIGYHESVHAGMFLSYLRTMNIDRPFIWD
;
A
#
# COMPACT_ATOMS: atom_id res chain seq x y z
N MET A 1 -24.23 3.48 -1.23
CA MET A 1 -22.85 2.96 -1.29
C MET A 1 -22.93 1.53 -1.79
N THR A 2 -22.30 1.23 -2.94
CA THR A 2 -22.15 -0.12 -3.48
C THR A 2 -21.05 -0.89 -2.73
N LYS A 3 -20.90 -2.20 -2.98
CA LYS A 3 -19.75 -2.96 -2.41
C LYS A 3 -18.41 -2.40 -2.89
N ILE A 4 -18.35 -1.92 -4.13
CA ILE A 4 -17.17 -1.29 -4.72
C ILE A 4 -16.83 0.00 -3.97
N ASP A 5 -17.83 0.86 -3.73
CA ASP A 5 -17.65 2.10 -2.97
C ASP A 5 -17.14 1.82 -1.55
N LEU A 6 -17.65 0.78 -0.88
CA LEU A 6 -17.20 0.40 0.46
C LEU A 6 -15.75 -0.10 0.48
N ILE A 7 -15.32 -0.87 -0.52
CA ILE A 7 -13.93 -1.32 -0.65
C ILE A 7 -13.00 -0.13 -0.86
N ILE A 8 -13.39 0.81 -1.75
CA ILE A 8 -12.61 2.03 -2.01
C ILE A 8 -12.51 2.87 -0.73
N LEU A 9 -13.63 3.10 -0.04
CA LEU A 9 -13.64 3.84 1.23
C LEU A 9 -12.71 3.20 2.26
N ASN A 10 -12.75 1.87 2.39
CA ASN A 10 -11.84 1.16 3.29
C ASN A 10 -10.37 1.38 2.92
N LEU A 11 -10.02 1.28 1.63
CA LEU A 11 -8.65 1.52 1.16
C LEU A 11 -8.21 2.98 1.38
N GLU A 12 -9.10 3.96 1.21
CA GLU A 12 -8.84 5.39 1.45
C GLU A 12 -8.63 5.67 2.94
N GLU A 13 -9.49 5.12 3.80
CA GLU A 13 -9.40 5.29 5.26
C GLU A 13 -8.14 4.64 5.84
N ILE A 14 -7.70 3.51 5.30
CA ILE A 14 -6.43 2.88 5.66
C ILE A 14 -5.27 3.79 5.26
N ARG A 15 -5.24 4.27 4.01
CA ARG A 15 -4.20 5.18 3.52
C ARG A 15 -4.12 6.47 4.33
N ARG A 16 -5.27 7.06 4.69
CA ARG A 16 -5.33 8.26 5.55
C ARG A 16 -4.57 8.04 6.86
N ARG A 17 -4.81 6.91 7.53
CA ARG A 17 -4.14 6.55 8.80
C ARG A 17 -2.64 6.32 8.61
N SER A 18 -2.25 5.63 7.54
CA SER A 18 -0.85 5.44 7.19
C SER A 18 -0.13 6.79 7.00
N VAL A 19 -0.74 7.73 6.25
CA VAL A 19 -0.16 9.06 6.00
C VAL A 19 -0.03 9.87 7.29
N ILE A 20 -1.01 9.81 8.20
CA ILE A 20 -0.91 10.46 9.51
C ILE A 20 0.33 9.95 10.27
N LEU A 21 0.59 8.64 10.26
CA LEU A 21 1.78 8.06 10.89
C LEU A 21 3.08 8.52 10.23
N TRP A 22 3.13 8.46 8.90
CA TRP A 22 4.35 8.74 8.14
C TRP A 22 4.78 10.20 8.25
N LYS A 23 3.82 11.15 8.28
CA LYS A 23 4.12 12.59 8.46
C LYS A 23 4.73 12.94 9.81
N ASN A 24 4.72 12.02 10.78
CA ASN A 24 5.37 12.21 12.07
C ASN A 24 6.78 11.62 12.13
N LEU A 25 7.28 11.05 11.02
CA LEU A 25 8.65 10.54 10.92
C LEU A 25 9.62 11.70 10.64
N PRO A 26 10.56 12.00 11.55
CA PRO A 26 11.55 13.03 11.30
C PRO A 26 12.64 12.52 10.34
N GLU A 27 13.19 13.43 9.52
CA GLU A 27 14.11 13.10 8.43
C GLU A 27 15.36 12.35 8.89
N GLU A 28 15.90 12.71 10.06
CA GLU A 28 17.06 12.04 10.65
C GLU A 28 16.82 10.56 10.96
N SER A 29 15.56 10.14 11.02
CA SER A 29 15.15 8.76 11.32
C SER A 29 14.79 7.94 10.08
N TYR A 30 14.86 8.50 8.86
CA TYR A 30 14.48 7.81 7.62
C TYR A 30 15.19 6.48 7.41
N PHE A 31 16.49 6.43 7.70
CA PHE A 31 17.32 5.25 7.50
C PHE A 31 17.40 4.34 8.73
N TRP A 32 16.69 4.67 9.81
CA TRP A 32 16.63 3.83 11.00
C TRP A 32 15.92 2.51 10.69
N LYS A 33 16.43 1.41 11.26
CA LYS A 33 15.89 0.05 11.15
C LYS A 33 15.71 -0.56 12.54
N PRO A 34 14.64 -1.32 12.81
CA PRO A 34 14.47 -2.03 14.08
C PRO A 34 15.48 -3.17 14.25
N ASP A 35 15.93 -3.77 13.14
CA ASP A 35 16.99 -4.76 13.10
C ASP A 35 17.65 -4.77 11.71
N LYS A 36 18.78 -5.48 11.58
CA LYS A 36 19.61 -5.52 10.37
C LYS A 36 18.90 -6.05 9.10
N ASN A 37 17.86 -6.86 9.26
CA ASN A 37 17.13 -7.50 8.16
C ASN A 37 15.84 -6.75 7.80
N ALA A 38 15.45 -5.75 8.60
CA ALA A 38 14.25 -4.98 8.39
C ALA A 38 14.44 -3.87 7.34
N MET A 39 13.33 -3.45 6.74
CA MET A 39 13.27 -2.19 6.00
C MET A 39 13.54 -1.02 6.95
N SER A 40 14.25 0.00 6.47
CA SER A 40 14.29 1.30 7.14
C SER A 40 12.91 1.94 7.16
N ALA A 41 12.75 2.98 7.97
CA ALA A 41 11.48 3.70 8.05
C ALA A 41 11.04 4.23 6.67
N ILE A 42 11.95 4.82 5.88
CA ILE A 42 11.62 5.32 4.54
C ILE A 42 11.45 4.18 3.51
N GLU A 43 12.20 3.07 3.64
CA GLU A 43 12.00 1.86 2.84
C GLU A 43 10.58 1.29 3.03
N MET A 44 10.08 1.28 4.27
CA MET A 44 8.73 0.82 4.60
C MET A 44 7.65 1.70 3.96
N ILE A 45 7.82 3.02 4.01
CA ILE A 45 6.88 3.96 3.38
C ILE A 45 6.86 3.74 1.87
N ARG A 46 8.03 3.73 1.22
CA ARG A 46 8.15 3.48 -0.23
C ARG A 46 7.53 2.14 -0.61
N HIS A 47 7.81 1.06 0.13
CA HIS A 47 7.23 -0.26 -0.10
C HIS A 47 5.71 -0.20 -0.15
N VAL A 48 5.06 0.47 0.81
CA VAL A 48 3.60 0.57 0.85
C VAL A 48 3.06 1.42 -0.31
N VAL A 49 3.59 2.61 -0.54
CA VAL A 49 3.04 3.51 -1.56
C VAL A 49 3.30 3.01 -2.99
N SER A 50 4.43 2.34 -3.22
CA SER A 50 4.78 1.77 -4.52
C SER A 50 3.99 0.49 -4.82
N ALA A 51 3.49 -0.21 -3.80
CA ALA A 51 2.70 -1.42 -3.98
C ALA A 51 1.38 -1.18 -4.75
N ASP A 52 0.81 0.03 -4.71
CA ASP A 52 -0.39 0.38 -5.49
C ASP A 52 -0.18 0.11 -6.99
N TYR A 53 1.01 0.41 -7.53
CA TYR A 53 1.34 0.15 -8.94
C TYR A 53 1.34 -1.34 -9.27
N GLY A 54 2.01 -2.16 -8.45
CA GLY A 54 2.03 -3.62 -8.61
C GLY A 54 0.64 -4.25 -8.45
N TRP A 55 -0.12 -3.82 -7.44
CA TRP A 55 -1.48 -4.29 -7.24
C TRP A 55 -2.39 -3.94 -8.41
N ASN A 56 -2.29 -2.73 -8.96
CA ASN A 56 -3.05 -2.32 -10.13
C ASN A 56 -2.78 -3.22 -11.35
N ILE A 57 -1.51 -3.55 -11.61
CA ILE A 57 -1.17 -4.48 -12.70
C ILE A 57 -1.80 -5.85 -12.45
N ILE A 58 -1.62 -6.41 -11.23
CA ILE A 58 -2.16 -7.72 -10.87
C ILE A 58 -3.68 -7.79 -11.06
N VAL A 59 -4.43 -6.78 -10.59
CA VAL A 59 -5.90 -6.81 -10.71
C VAL A 59 -6.39 -6.59 -12.14
N LYS A 60 -5.62 -5.86 -12.97
CA LYS A 60 -5.90 -5.69 -14.40
C LYS A 60 -5.68 -7.00 -15.15
N THR A 61 -4.50 -7.60 -14.99
CA THR A 61 -4.05 -8.75 -15.80
C THR A 61 -4.48 -10.10 -15.25
N GLY A 62 -4.99 -10.16 -14.01
CA GLY A 62 -5.33 -11.42 -13.35
C GLY A 62 -4.13 -12.12 -12.70
N GLY A 63 -3.00 -11.43 -12.53
CA GLY A 63 -1.79 -11.97 -11.89
C GLY A 63 -0.57 -12.07 -12.80
N ASP A 64 -0.68 -11.69 -14.08
CA ASP A 64 0.46 -11.61 -14.97
C ASP A 64 1.30 -10.36 -14.67
N LEU A 65 2.56 -10.57 -14.30
CA LEU A 65 3.58 -9.55 -14.06
C LEU A 65 4.66 -9.55 -15.15
N SER A 66 4.39 -10.14 -16.31
CA SER A 66 5.31 -10.09 -17.45
C SER A 66 5.62 -8.64 -17.83
N GLY A 67 6.91 -8.29 -17.87
CA GLY A 67 7.37 -6.93 -18.15
C GLY A 67 7.19 -5.92 -17.00
N TYR A 68 6.84 -6.36 -15.79
CA TYR A 68 6.77 -5.51 -14.61
C TYR A 68 8.13 -4.84 -14.33
N LYS A 69 8.12 -3.50 -14.29
CA LYS A 69 9.23 -2.66 -13.83
C LYS A 69 8.69 -1.65 -12.85
N LEU A 70 9.32 -1.53 -11.69
CA LEU A 70 8.86 -0.63 -10.66
C LEU A 70 9.34 0.80 -11.01
N PRO A 71 8.45 1.81 -11.05
CA PRO A 71 8.85 3.20 -11.33
C PRO A 71 9.90 3.77 -10.36
N TRP A 72 10.03 3.16 -9.19
CA TRP A 72 11.01 3.50 -8.16
C TRP A 72 12.38 2.84 -8.36
N ASP A 73 12.53 1.93 -9.33
CA ASP A 73 13.81 1.24 -9.57
C ASP A 73 14.92 2.25 -9.88
N GLY A 74 16.00 2.21 -9.08
CA GLY A 74 17.14 3.11 -9.20
C GLY A 74 16.90 4.55 -8.72
N GLN A 75 15.73 4.87 -8.18
CA GLN A 75 15.43 6.20 -7.66
C GLN A 75 15.92 6.35 -6.21
N PRO A 76 16.60 7.46 -5.84
CA PRO A 76 16.97 7.73 -4.46
C PRO A 76 15.72 7.94 -3.59
N TYR A 77 15.82 7.66 -2.29
CA TYR A 77 14.76 8.00 -1.33
C TYR A 77 14.61 9.52 -1.21
N ARG A 78 13.37 9.99 -1.16
CA ARG A 78 13.00 11.40 -0.98
C ARG A 78 12.38 11.61 0.41
N ILE A 79 12.01 12.85 0.71
CA ILE A 79 11.20 13.14 1.90
C ILE A 79 9.82 12.47 1.80
N VAL A 80 9.17 12.23 2.94
CA VAL A 80 7.90 11.48 3.02
C VAL A 80 6.84 12.08 2.08
N GLU A 81 6.71 13.40 2.04
CA GLU A 81 5.78 14.11 1.17
C GLU A 81 6.03 13.79 -0.31
N ASP A 82 7.28 13.86 -0.76
CA ASP A 82 7.66 13.56 -2.14
C ASP A 82 7.41 12.10 -2.52
N GLU A 83 7.60 11.14 -1.60
CA GLU A 83 7.27 9.73 -1.85
C GLU A 83 5.75 9.54 -2.02
N ILE A 84 4.94 10.23 -1.23
CA ILE A 84 3.47 10.19 -1.30
C ILE A 84 3.00 10.85 -2.61
N ASP A 85 3.53 12.02 -2.93
CA ASP A 85 3.14 12.79 -4.12
C ASP A 85 3.55 12.05 -5.41
N PHE A 86 4.76 11.48 -5.44
CA PHE A 86 5.20 10.65 -6.56
C PHE A 86 4.31 9.40 -6.75
N ALA A 87 3.80 8.81 -5.66
CA ALA A 87 2.89 7.66 -5.72
C ALA A 87 1.45 8.01 -6.11
N GLN A 88 1.04 9.27 -5.96
CA GLN A 88 -0.36 9.70 -6.07
C GLN A 88 -1.01 9.32 -7.42
N PRO A 89 -0.37 9.47 -8.59
CA PRO A 89 -0.97 9.08 -9.87
C PRO A 89 -1.27 7.58 -9.94
N TYR A 90 -0.37 6.74 -9.42
CA TYR A 90 -0.54 5.29 -9.39
C TYR A 90 -1.65 4.85 -8.45
N ARG A 91 -1.78 5.53 -7.31
CA ARG A 91 -2.90 5.33 -6.39
C ARG A 91 -4.24 5.67 -7.05
N GLN A 92 -4.31 6.81 -7.74
CA GLN A 92 -5.54 7.21 -8.44
C GLN A 92 -5.90 6.22 -9.56
N GLU A 93 -4.90 5.76 -10.32
CA GLU A 93 -5.11 4.75 -11.35
C GLU A 93 -5.63 3.44 -10.76
N PHE A 94 -5.04 2.98 -9.65
CA PHE A 94 -5.48 1.78 -8.95
C PHE A 94 -6.95 1.88 -8.50
N LEU A 95 -7.32 2.99 -7.83
CA LEU A 95 -8.71 3.21 -7.42
C LEU A 95 -9.66 3.33 -8.61
N ASN A 96 -9.24 3.98 -9.69
CA ASN A 96 -10.03 4.07 -10.92
C ASN A 96 -10.26 2.70 -11.54
N THR A 97 -9.25 1.81 -11.55
CA THR A 97 -9.41 0.42 -11.98
C THR A 97 -10.45 -0.30 -11.14
N ILE A 98 -10.41 -0.16 -9.81
CA ILE A 98 -11.40 -0.79 -8.92
C ILE A 98 -12.82 -0.32 -9.25
N ARG A 99 -13.00 0.98 -9.53
CA ARG A 99 -14.30 1.55 -9.91
C ARG A 99 -14.90 0.96 -11.19
N GLN A 100 -14.08 0.38 -12.08
CA GLN A 100 -14.57 -0.22 -13.32
C GLN A 100 -15.13 -1.65 -13.14
N PHE A 101 -14.91 -2.28 -11.98
CA PHE A 101 -15.45 -3.61 -11.72
C PHE A 101 -16.92 -3.57 -11.32
N SER A 102 -17.66 -4.60 -11.72
CA SER A 102 -19.01 -4.87 -11.25
C SER A 102 -19.00 -5.62 -9.92
N GLU A 103 -20.13 -5.62 -9.20
CA GLU A 103 -20.27 -6.46 -8.00
C GLU A 103 -20.18 -7.96 -8.31
N THR A 104 -20.54 -8.37 -9.53
CA THR A 104 -20.37 -9.76 -9.98
C THR A 104 -18.90 -10.13 -10.07
N ASP A 105 -18.07 -9.24 -10.63
CA ASP A 105 -16.62 -9.46 -10.77
C ASP A 105 -15.95 -9.75 -9.44
N LEU A 106 -16.41 -9.13 -8.34
CA LEU A 106 -15.87 -9.38 -7.00
C LEU A 106 -15.94 -10.86 -6.59
N THR A 107 -16.91 -11.60 -7.13
CA THR A 107 -17.17 -13.00 -6.78
C THR A 107 -16.76 -14.01 -7.87
N THR A 108 -16.67 -13.57 -9.12
CA THR A 108 -16.41 -14.43 -10.29
C THR A 108 -15.00 -14.26 -10.87
N LYS A 109 -14.44 -13.04 -10.87
CA LYS A 109 -13.09 -12.79 -11.39
C LYS A 109 -12.07 -13.38 -10.43
N GLN A 110 -11.11 -14.12 -10.98
CA GLN A 110 -10.03 -14.76 -10.25
C GLN A 110 -8.72 -14.00 -10.44
N ILE A 111 -7.94 -13.92 -9.38
CA ILE A 111 -6.58 -13.38 -9.35
C ILE A 111 -5.64 -14.51 -8.95
N ILE A 112 -4.61 -14.76 -9.76
CA ILE A 112 -3.53 -15.69 -9.43
C ILE A 112 -2.44 -14.89 -8.74
N HIS A 113 -2.12 -15.21 -7.49
CA HIS A 113 -1.09 -14.48 -6.76
C HIS A 113 0.30 -14.78 -7.37
N PRO A 114 1.03 -13.77 -7.88
CA PRO A 114 2.23 -14.01 -8.68
C PRO A 114 3.36 -14.70 -7.90
N GLY A 115 3.47 -14.47 -6.59
CA GLY A 115 4.50 -15.09 -5.76
C GLY A 115 4.20 -16.51 -5.25
N THR A 116 2.93 -16.96 -5.27
CA THR A 116 2.54 -18.23 -4.62
C THR A 116 1.67 -19.13 -5.50
N GLY A 117 1.17 -18.62 -6.64
CA GLY A 117 0.23 -19.32 -7.52
C GLY A 117 -1.17 -19.51 -6.93
N THR A 118 -1.43 -19.04 -5.70
CA THR A 118 -2.76 -19.19 -5.10
C THR A 118 -3.82 -18.37 -5.83
N ILE A 119 -4.97 -18.99 -6.07
CA ILE A 119 -6.11 -18.37 -6.74
C ILE A 119 -7.03 -17.77 -5.68
N ARG A 120 -7.40 -16.50 -5.86
CA ARG A 120 -8.37 -15.79 -5.02
C ARG A 120 -9.43 -15.10 -5.86
N LYS A 121 -10.62 -14.93 -5.30
CA LYS A 121 -11.63 -14.05 -5.89
C LYS A 121 -11.17 -12.59 -5.80
N LEU A 122 -11.55 -11.77 -6.76
CA LEU A 122 -11.17 -10.35 -6.80
C LEU A 122 -11.49 -9.63 -5.48
N GLY A 123 -12.69 -9.81 -4.93
CA GLY A 123 -13.08 -9.14 -3.68
C GLY A 123 -12.20 -9.51 -2.49
N ASP A 124 -11.85 -10.79 -2.34
CA ASP A 124 -10.90 -11.27 -1.32
C ASP A 124 -9.51 -10.65 -1.53
N TYR A 125 -9.06 -10.59 -2.78
CA TYR A 125 -7.76 -10.01 -3.12
C TYR A 125 -7.70 -8.50 -2.81
N LEU A 126 -8.76 -7.75 -3.10
CA LEU A 126 -8.85 -6.31 -2.79
C LEU A 126 -8.85 -6.03 -1.28
N LEU A 127 -9.57 -6.83 -0.49
CA LEU A 127 -9.54 -6.71 0.97
C LEU A 127 -8.16 -7.05 1.56
N ARG A 128 -7.49 -8.06 0.99
CA ARG A 128 -6.11 -8.39 1.36
C ARG A 128 -5.15 -7.22 1.13
N ILE A 129 -5.33 -6.42 0.09
CA ILE A 129 -4.48 -5.24 -0.18
C ILE A 129 -4.62 -4.22 0.96
N GLY A 130 -5.84 -3.91 1.40
CA GLY A 130 -6.06 -3.03 2.56
C GLY A 130 -5.47 -3.61 3.85
N TYR A 131 -5.63 -4.92 4.07
CA TYR A 131 -5.04 -5.60 5.24
C TYR A 131 -3.51 -5.52 5.25
N HIS A 132 -2.85 -5.72 4.10
CA HIS A 132 -1.40 -5.58 3.95
C HIS A 132 -0.91 -4.20 4.41
N GLU A 133 -1.55 -3.13 3.94
CA GLU A 133 -1.18 -1.77 4.36
C GLU A 133 -1.45 -1.55 5.86
N SER A 134 -2.56 -2.06 6.39
CA SER A 134 -2.88 -1.98 7.83
C SER A 134 -1.83 -2.67 8.71
N VAL A 135 -1.31 -3.82 8.27
CA VAL A 135 -0.19 -4.52 8.94
C VAL A 135 1.06 -3.63 8.97
N HIS A 136 1.41 -3.02 7.85
CA HIS A 136 2.56 -2.12 7.78
C HIS A 136 2.37 -0.84 8.60
N ALA A 137 1.15 -0.30 8.70
CA ALA A 137 0.84 0.81 9.60
C ALA A 137 1.06 0.42 11.08
N GLY A 138 0.64 -0.78 11.49
CA GLY A 138 0.91 -1.31 12.83
C GLY A 138 2.40 -1.54 13.11
N MET A 139 3.14 -2.04 12.12
CA MET A 139 4.60 -2.16 12.20
C MET A 139 5.25 -0.78 12.33
N PHE A 140 4.81 0.20 11.56
CA PHE A 140 5.36 1.57 11.60
C PHE A 140 5.08 2.28 12.93
N LEU A 141 3.92 2.06 13.55
CA LEU A 141 3.66 2.48 14.93
C LEU A 141 4.69 1.91 15.92
N SER A 142 5.16 0.69 15.67
CA SER A 142 6.21 0.06 16.49
C SER A 142 7.58 0.67 16.21
N TYR A 143 7.87 1.05 14.96
CA TYR A 143 9.08 1.81 14.62
C TYR A 143 9.13 3.14 15.39
N LEU A 144 8.05 3.94 15.32
CA LEU A 144 7.96 5.22 16.05
C LEU A 144 8.15 5.01 17.56
N ARG A 145 7.54 3.97 18.14
CA ARG A 145 7.70 3.64 19.57
C ARG A 145 9.15 3.33 19.92
N THR A 146 9.84 2.51 19.12
CA THR A 146 11.22 2.10 19.39
C THR A 146 12.21 3.25 19.23
N MET A 147 11.97 4.16 18.28
CA MET A 147 12.75 5.38 18.11
C MET A 147 12.45 6.46 19.16
N ASN A 148 11.51 6.20 20.09
CA ASN A 148 11.02 7.18 21.05
C ASN A 148 10.48 8.46 20.39
N ILE A 149 9.84 8.32 19.22
CA ILE A 149 9.13 9.38 18.53
C ILE A 149 7.66 9.37 18.97
N ASP A 150 7.07 10.56 19.04
CA ASP A 150 5.65 10.71 19.30
C ASP A 150 4.82 9.92 18.29
N ARG A 151 3.69 9.40 18.74
CA ARG A 151 2.79 8.62 17.89
C ARG A 151 1.53 9.45 17.71
N PRO A 152 1.19 9.86 16.48
CA PRO A 152 0.00 10.64 16.27
C PRO A 152 -1.25 9.79 16.58
N PHE A 153 -2.32 10.47 16.99
CA PHE A 153 -3.61 9.81 17.17
C PHE A 153 -4.25 9.54 15.80
N ILE A 154 -4.40 8.26 15.44
CA ILE A 154 -4.90 7.84 14.12
C ILE A 154 -6.42 7.54 14.09
N TRP A 155 -7.10 7.73 15.22
CA TRP A 155 -8.51 7.33 15.41
C TRP A 155 -9.48 8.52 15.49
N ASP A 156 -9.04 9.71 15.04
CA ASP A 156 -9.76 11.00 15.03
C ASP A 156 -9.68 11.83 16.32
#